data_AF-A0A662U3Y2-F1
#
_entry.id   AF-A0A662U3Y2-F1
#
_cell.length_a   1.000
_cell.length_b   1.000
_cell.length_c   1.000
_cell.angle_alpha   90.00
_cell.angle_beta   90.00
_cell.angle_gamma   90.00
#
_symmetry.space_group_name_H-M   'P 1'
#
loop_
_entity.id
_entity.type
_entity.pdbx_description
1 polymer ?
#
loop_
_entity_poly.entity_id
_entity_poly.type
_entity_poly.pdbx_seq_one_letter_code
_entity_poly.pdbx_strand_id
1 'polypeptide(L)'
;MFLCPKHDTGQGLGAPTLNNLTKYQVIKGLRKGDKIPYEKMVYDMSLGLGFAPPKEIRRSLEEALRLGLITRVGEDQVQLQVDPPKPLEKPPKRKRVEKGEAKTIARRVEVHIMGLTDKKRFERGSSIPGEEITSFTIEENKVKAMIRGYPASLDLVNKRIEHKGCIDWQRQKKSGKLCKHLVKLLIELAKHGRGDWVLRVDKTWDYT
;
A
#
# COMPACT_ATOMS: atom_id res chain seq x y z
N MET A 1 12.28 -17.57 -47.59
CA MET A 1 13.36 -16.81 -46.92
C MET A 1 12.76 -15.57 -46.30
N PHE A 2 12.54 -15.56 -44.99
CA PHE A 2 12.53 -14.34 -44.18
C PHE A 2 13.02 -14.74 -42.79
N LEU A 3 14.15 -14.17 -42.41
CA LEU A 3 14.91 -14.46 -41.20
C LEU A 3 14.19 -13.85 -39.99
N CYS A 4 13.72 -14.70 -39.06
CA CYS A 4 13.46 -14.29 -37.68
C CYS A 4 14.81 -14.05 -36.98
N PRO A 5 15.06 -12.87 -36.37
CA PRO A 5 16.25 -12.66 -35.58
C PRO A 5 16.23 -13.55 -34.34
N LYS A 6 17.41 -14.10 -34.09
CA LYS A 6 17.72 -15.10 -33.07
C LYS A 6 17.41 -14.60 -31.67
N HIS A 7 17.00 -15.55 -30.84
CA HIS A 7 16.95 -15.46 -29.38
C HIS A 7 18.24 -14.85 -28.83
N ASP A 8 18.17 -13.60 -28.38
CA ASP A 8 19.08 -13.09 -27.36
C ASP A 8 18.58 -13.63 -26.02
N THR A 9 19.10 -14.80 -25.64
CA THR A 9 19.14 -15.23 -24.26
C THR A 9 20.12 -14.33 -23.50
N GLY A 10 19.70 -13.10 -23.22
CA GLY A 10 20.27 -12.29 -22.18
C GLY A 10 20.03 -13.02 -20.87
N GLN A 11 21.02 -13.80 -20.45
CA GLN A 11 21.05 -14.48 -19.16
C GLN A 11 20.79 -13.45 -18.08
N GLY A 12 19.56 -13.45 -17.57
CA GLY A 12 19.17 -12.64 -16.44
C GLY A 12 20.11 -12.97 -15.29
N LEU A 13 20.83 -11.95 -14.82
CA LEU A 13 21.42 -11.91 -13.49
C LEU A 13 20.45 -12.61 -12.53
N GLY A 14 20.93 -13.56 -11.73
CA GLY A 14 20.08 -14.29 -10.77
C GLY A 14 19.27 -13.33 -9.91
N ALA A 15 18.05 -13.03 -10.36
CA ALA A 15 17.22 -11.94 -9.88
C ALA A 15 16.90 -11.98 -8.37
N PRO A 16 16.92 -13.13 -7.67
CA PRO A 16 16.69 -13.16 -6.23
C PRO A 16 17.90 -12.67 -5.41
N THR A 17 19.12 -13.01 -5.82
CA THR A 17 20.33 -12.85 -5.00
C THR A 17 20.72 -11.38 -4.85
N LEU A 18 20.81 -10.67 -5.97
CA LEU A 18 21.12 -9.24 -5.99
C LEU A 18 20.00 -8.45 -5.29
N ASN A 19 18.74 -8.86 -5.44
CA ASN A 19 17.59 -8.19 -4.84
C ASN A 19 17.57 -8.31 -3.31
N ASN A 20 17.92 -9.47 -2.76
CA ASN A 20 17.95 -9.67 -1.30
C ASN A 20 19.14 -8.94 -0.65
N LEU A 21 20.33 -9.02 -1.24
CA LEU A 21 21.52 -8.32 -0.74
C LEU A 21 21.34 -6.80 -0.80
N THR A 22 20.85 -6.26 -1.92
CA THR A 22 20.62 -4.82 -2.08
C THR A 22 19.54 -4.31 -1.14
N LYS A 23 18.42 -5.03 -0.97
CA LYS A 23 17.40 -4.70 0.05
C LYS A 23 18.00 -4.66 1.45
N TYR A 24 18.85 -5.63 1.79
CA TYR A 24 19.52 -5.69 3.08
C TYR A 24 20.46 -4.48 3.29
N GLN A 25 21.28 -4.14 2.29
CA GLN A 25 22.15 -2.95 2.32
C GLN A 25 21.35 -1.66 2.53
N VAL A 26 20.23 -1.49 1.81
CA VAL A 26 19.37 -0.30 1.91
C VAL A 26 18.75 -0.17 3.30
N ILE A 27 18.26 -1.27 3.88
CA ILE A 27 17.54 -1.24 5.17
C ILE A 27 18.49 -1.04 6.34
N LYS A 28 19.70 -1.61 6.27
CA LYS A 28 20.73 -1.45 7.30
C LYS A 28 21.65 -0.24 7.07
N GLY A 29 21.51 0.46 5.94
CA GLY A 29 22.32 1.64 5.61
C GLY A 29 23.79 1.31 5.33
N LEU A 30 24.07 0.11 4.84
CA LEU A 30 25.42 -0.42 4.63
C LEU A 30 26.00 0.08 3.30
N ARG A 31 27.32 0.32 3.27
CA ARG A 31 28.08 0.77 2.11
C ARG A 31 29.20 -0.19 1.75
N LYS A 32 29.82 0.04 0.60
CA LYS A 32 31.05 -0.66 0.23
C LYS A 32 32.11 -0.49 1.34
N GLY A 33 32.78 -1.58 1.68
CA GLY A 33 33.82 -1.62 2.71
C GLY A 33 33.32 -2.02 4.10
N ASP A 34 32.01 -1.97 4.37
CA ASP A 34 31.46 -2.39 5.65
C ASP A 34 31.64 -3.90 5.85
N LYS A 35 32.05 -4.28 7.07
CA LYS A 35 32.26 -5.67 7.49
C LYS A 35 31.11 -6.14 8.37
N ILE A 36 30.60 -7.32 8.08
CA ILE A 36 29.39 -7.85 8.71
C ILE A 36 29.65 -9.31 9.07
N PRO A 37 29.36 -9.75 10.30
CA PRO A 37 29.41 -11.17 10.64
C PRO A 37 28.44 -11.97 9.76
N TYR A 38 28.93 -13.05 9.14
CA TYR A 38 28.20 -13.84 8.15
C TYR A 38 26.90 -14.42 8.71
N GLU A 39 26.97 -15.03 9.90
CA GLU A 39 25.78 -15.61 10.53
C GLU A 39 24.76 -14.55 10.97
N LYS A 40 25.23 -13.36 11.36
CA LYS A 40 24.35 -12.22 11.65
C LYS A 40 23.62 -11.76 10.38
N MET A 41 24.32 -11.74 9.25
CA MET A 41 23.74 -11.40 7.96
C MET A 41 22.68 -12.42 7.53
N VAL A 42 22.95 -13.72 7.69
CA VAL A 42 21.99 -14.80 7.42
C VAL A 42 20.74 -14.65 8.30
N TYR A 43 20.94 -14.44 9.60
CA TYR A 43 19.86 -14.25 10.57
C TYR A 43 18.99 -13.04 10.23
N ASP A 44 19.61 -11.87 10.02
CA ASP A 44 18.88 -10.63 9.73
C ASP A 44 18.11 -10.73 8.40
N MET A 45 18.68 -11.38 7.37
CA MET A 45 18.03 -11.56 6.08
C MET A 45 16.90 -12.60 6.12
N SER A 46 16.99 -13.59 7.02
CA SER A 46 15.94 -14.61 7.20
C SER A 46 14.74 -14.05 8.00
N LEU A 47 14.98 -13.31 9.09
CA LEU A 47 13.91 -12.83 9.97
C LEU A 47 13.46 -11.39 9.72
N GLY A 48 14.39 -10.50 9.34
CA GLY A 48 14.12 -9.07 9.28
C GLY A 48 13.37 -8.62 8.03
N LEU A 49 13.37 -9.44 6.97
CA LEU A 49 12.85 -9.05 5.65
C LEU A 49 11.84 -10.04 5.05
N GLY A 50 11.55 -11.16 5.73
CA GLY A 50 10.50 -12.11 5.35
C GLY A 50 10.71 -12.87 4.04
N PHE A 51 11.96 -13.01 3.56
CA PHE A 51 12.20 -13.47 2.19
C PHE A 51 12.48 -14.98 2.01
N ALA A 52 13.11 -15.69 2.97
CA ALA A 52 13.42 -17.13 2.78
C ALA A 52 13.94 -17.85 4.05
N PRO A 53 13.91 -19.20 4.08
CA PRO A 53 14.63 -20.01 5.08
C PRO A 53 16.15 -19.77 5.07
N PRO A 54 16.87 -19.93 6.21
CA PRO A 54 18.31 -19.67 6.30
C PRO A 54 19.16 -20.39 5.26
N LYS A 55 18.76 -21.61 4.86
CA LYS A 55 19.45 -22.40 3.83
C LYS A 55 19.47 -21.70 2.46
N GLU A 56 18.37 -21.04 2.09
CA GLU A 56 18.26 -20.31 0.82
C GLU A 56 19.00 -18.97 0.86
N ILE A 57 19.01 -18.32 2.03
CA ILE A 57 19.82 -17.12 2.26
C ILE A 57 21.31 -17.46 2.12
N ARG A 58 21.78 -18.55 2.73
CA ARG A 58 23.18 -19.01 2.58
C ARG A 58 23.54 -19.26 1.12
N ARG A 59 22.70 -19.99 0.37
CA ARG A 59 22.90 -20.19 -1.08
C ARG A 59 22.98 -18.87 -1.85
N SER A 60 22.17 -17.88 -1.46
CA SER A 60 22.20 -16.56 -2.08
C SER A 60 23.48 -15.81 -1.74
N LEU A 61 23.97 -15.88 -0.50
CA LEU A 61 25.23 -15.25 -0.08
C LEU A 61 26.45 -15.94 -0.70
N GLU A 62 26.43 -17.26 -0.86
CA GLU A 62 27.46 -18.01 -1.61
C GLU A 62 27.54 -17.55 -3.06
N GLU A 63 26.39 -17.36 -3.71
CA GLU A 63 26.35 -16.81 -5.05
C GLU A 63 26.85 -15.35 -5.08
N ALA A 64 26.55 -14.55 -4.07
CA ALA A 64 27.08 -13.18 -3.94
C ALA A 64 28.60 -13.16 -3.73
N LEU A 65 29.16 -14.13 -3.00
CA LEU A 65 30.61 -14.35 -2.89
C LEU A 65 31.21 -14.71 -4.25
N ARG A 66 30.57 -15.65 -4.98
CA ARG A 66 31.01 -16.08 -6.33
C ARG A 66 31.02 -14.92 -7.33
N LEU A 67 30.03 -14.04 -7.24
CA LEU A 67 29.90 -12.84 -8.07
C LEU A 67 30.77 -11.67 -7.59
N GLY A 68 31.53 -11.83 -6.49
CA GLY A 68 32.40 -10.78 -5.95
C GLY A 68 31.66 -9.57 -5.38
N LEU A 69 30.36 -9.70 -5.09
CA LEU A 69 29.55 -8.63 -4.48
C LEU A 69 29.90 -8.46 -3.00
N ILE A 70 30.31 -9.56 -2.38
CA ILE A 70 30.84 -9.63 -1.02
C ILE A 70 32.12 -10.46 -1.03
N THR A 71 33.01 -10.24 -0.07
CA THR A 71 34.26 -11.01 0.10
C THR A 71 34.42 -11.43 1.54
N ARG A 72 34.95 -12.63 1.81
CA ARG A 72 35.28 -13.03 3.17
C ARG A 72 36.46 -12.21 3.69
N VAL A 73 36.35 -11.74 4.93
CA VAL A 73 37.42 -11.04 5.64
C VAL A 73 37.52 -11.67 7.02
N GLY A 74 38.63 -12.36 7.28
CA GLY A 74 38.74 -13.20 8.48
C GLY A 74 37.89 -14.47 8.39
N GLU A 75 37.65 -15.11 9.54
CA GLU A 75 36.94 -16.40 9.61
C GLU A 75 35.41 -16.25 9.56
N ASP A 76 34.86 -15.17 10.13
CA ASP A 76 33.43 -15.01 10.38
C ASP A 76 32.78 -13.80 9.72
N GLN A 77 33.56 -12.90 9.08
CA GLN A 77 33.03 -11.67 8.49
C GLN A 77 33.03 -11.69 6.97
N VAL A 78 32.06 -10.97 6.39
CA VAL A 78 32.02 -10.61 4.99
C VAL A 78 32.08 -9.11 4.84
N GLN A 79 32.83 -8.65 3.85
CA GLN A 79 32.95 -7.25 3.46
C GLN A 79 32.18 -7.01 2.17
N LEU A 80 31.39 -5.93 2.13
CA LEU A 80 30.66 -5.51 0.94
C LEU A 80 31.62 -4.90 -0.09
N GLN A 81 31.58 -5.38 -1.33
CA GLN A 81 32.41 -4.86 -2.43
C GLN A 81 31.65 -3.96 -3.40
N VAL A 82 30.32 -3.97 -3.31
CA VAL A 82 29.44 -3.11 -4.09
C VAL A 82 28.79 -2.06 -3.20
N ASP A 83 28.81 -0.82 -3.66
CA ASP A 83 27.88 0.16 -3.15
C ASP A 83 26.47 -0.26 -3.58
N PRO A 84 25.45 -0.08 -2.71
CA PRO A 84 24.08 -0.31 -3.14
C PRO A 84 23.84 0.55 -4.39
N PRO A 85 23.11 0.03 -5.42
CA PRO A 85 22.80 0.84 -6.59
C PRO A 85 22.26 2.18 -6.11
N LYS A 86 22.80 3.30 -6.63
CA LYS A 86 22.22 4.63 -6.40
C LYS A 86 20.72 4.43 -6.52
N PRO A 87 19.93 4.75 -5.49
CA PRO A 87 18.50 4.51 -5.56
C PRO A 87 18.05 5.05 -6.91
N LEU A 88 17.43 4.21 -7.76
CA LEU A 88 16.48 4.72 -8.75
C LEU A 88 15.74 5.79 -8.00
N GLU A 89 15.89 7.06 -8.42
CA GLU A 89 15.51 8.24 -7.64
C GLU A 89 14.38 7.86 -6.73
N LYS A 90 14.66 7.73 -5.41
CA LYS A 90 13.75 7.07 -4.44
C LYS A 90 12.34 7.36 -4.92
N PRO A 91 11.50 6.40 -5.38
CA PRO A 91 10.22 6.73 -6.03
C PRO A 91 9.61 7.80 -5.18
N PRO A 92 9.50 9.04 -5.74
CA PRO A 92 9.74 10.31 -5.04
C PRO A 92 9.25 10.11 -3.64
N LYS A 93 10.17 9.98 -2.63
CA LYS A 93 9.84 9.63 -1.20
C LYS A 93 8.42 10.11 -1.08
N ARG A 94 7.38 9.24 -1.09
CA ARG A 94 5.99 9.75 -1.17
C ARG A 94 6.03 10.89 -0.22
N LYS A 95 5.93 12.15 -0.73
CA LYS A 95 6.33 13.30 0.09
C LYS A 95 5.64 12.98 1.39
N ARG A 96 6.36 13.00 2.51
CA ARG A 96 5.69 12.98 3.79
C ARG A 96 4.80 14.20 3.66
N VAL A 97 3.57 14.01 3.14
CA VAL A 97 2.53 15.00 2.97
C VAL A 97 2.53 15.53 4.36
N GLU A 98 3.00 16.77 4.48
CA GLU A 98 3.60 17.23 5.71
C GLU A 98 2.67 16.82 6.84
N LYS A 99 3.18 16.33 7.97
CA LYS A 99 2.30 15.81 9.03
C LYS A 99 1.18 16.84 9.36
N GLY A 100 1.41 18.13 9.04
CA GLY A 100 0.43 19.21 8.86
C GLY A 100 -0.57 19.05 7.69
N GLU A 101 -0.16 18.97 6.42
CA GLU A 101 -1.04 18.73 5.26
C GLU A 101 -1.90 17.46 5.38
N ALA A 102 -1.33 16.33 5.79
CA ALA A 102 -2.08 15.07 5.92
C ALA A 102 -3.12 15.15 7.05
N LYS A 103 -2.76 15.81 8.17
CA LYS A 103 -3.68 16.13 9.27
C LYS A 103 -4.76 17.13 8.83
N THR A 104 -4.39 18.09 7.97
CA THR A 104 -5.31 19.07 7.40
C THR A 104 -6.31 18.40 6.45
N ILE A 105 -5.86 17.46 5.61
CA ILE A 105 -6.73 16.67 4.73
C ILE A 105 -7.65 15.77 5.54
N ALA A 106 -7.13 15.03 6.54
CA ALA A 106 -7.95 14.18 7.39
C ALA A 106 -9.06 14.98 8.10
N ARG A 107 -8.71 16.15 8.66
CA ARG A 107 -9.69 17.06 9.27
C ARG A 107 -10.70 17.61 8.25
N ARG A 108 -10.27 17.98 7.05
CA ARG A 108 -11.16 18.44 5.97
C ARG A 108 -12.14 17.34 5.56
N VAL A 109 -11.66 16.10 5.40
CA VAL A 109 -12.48 14.93 5.09
C VAL A 109 -13.52 14.70 6.18
N GLU A 110 -13.11 14.72 7.44
CA GLU A 110 -14.03 14.55 8.57
C GLU A 110 -15.13 15.61 8.58
N VAL A 111 -14.77 16.89 8.50
CA VAL A 111 -15.71 18.02 8.43
C VAL A 111 -16.65 17.88 7.23
N HIS A 112 -16.12 17.44 6.08
CA HIS A 112 -16.92 17.21 4.88
C HIS A 112 -17.96 16.11 5.07
N ILE A 113 -17.56 14.94 5.61
CA ILE A 113 -18.50 13.85 5.91
C ILE A 113 -19.56 14.31 6.92
N MET A 114 -19.17 15.06 7.96
CA MET A 114 -20.11 15.65 8.91
C MET A 114 -21.11 16.60 8.25
N GLY A 115 -20.71 17.31 7.19
CA GLY A 115 -21.60 18.14 6.39
C GLY A 115 -22.64 17.33 5.61
N LEU A 116 -22.36 16.08 5.25
CA LEU A 116 -23.23 15.19 4.48
C LEU A 116 -24.24 14.39 5.34
N THR A 117 -24.19 14.52 6.66
CA THR A 117 -25.07 13.80 7.58
C THR A 117 -25.33 14.62 8.86
N ASP A 118 -25.94 14.01 9.88
CA ASP A 118 -26.11 14.63 11.20
C ASP A 118 -25.09 14.06 12.19
N LYS A 119 -24.71 14.85 13.22
CA LYS A 119 -23.70 14.48 14.23
C LYS A 119 -23.90 13.06 14.81
N LYS A 120 -25.12 12.73 15.25
CA LYS A 120 -25.44 11.40 15.81
C LYS A 120 -25.23 10.26 14.79
N ARG A 121 -25.47 10.51 13.49
CA ARG A 121 -25.24 9.50 12.44
C ARG A 121 -23.77 9.38 12.09
N PHE A 122 -23.05 10.50 12.09
CA PHE A 122 -21.61 10.51 11.94
C PHE A 122 -20.95 9.64 13.02
N GLU A 123 -21.24 9.91 14.30
CA GLU A 123 -20.72 9.15 15.44
C GLU A 123 -21.01 7.65 15.29
N ARG A 124 -22.27 7.30 14.99
CA ARG A 124 -22.68 5.90 14.78
C ARG A 124 -21.98 5.24 13.60
N GLY A 125 -21.70 5.97 12.52
CA GLY A 125 -20.96 5.47 11.36
C GLY A 125 -19.48 5.26 11.67
N SER A 126 -18.85 6.22 12.36
CA SER A 126 -17.47 6.13 12.82
C SER A 126 -17.23 4.97 13.79
N SER A 127 -18.23 4.63 14.61
CA SER A 127 -18.17 3.47 15.51
C SER A 127 -18.38 2.11 14.84
N ILE A 128 -18.75 2.05 13.55
CA ILE A 128 -18.84 0.76 12.86
C ILE A 128 -17.42 0.20 12.67
N PRO A 129 -17.14 -1.03 13.13
CA PRO A 129 -15.86 -1.69 12.92
C PRO A 129 -15.50 -1.81 11.43
N GLY A 130 -14.20 -1.84 11.09
CA GLY A 130 -13.76 -1.99 9.69
C GLY A 130 -14.16 -3.33 9.08
N GLU A 131 -14.17 -4.36 9.91
CA GLU A 131 -14.48 -5.76 9.60
C GLU A 131 -15.93 -5.96 9.10
N GLU A 132 -16.81 -5.01 9.39
CA GLU A 132 -18.19 -5.01 8.91
C GLU A 132 -18.30 -4.62 7.43
N ILE A 133 -17.20 -4.16 6.83
CA ILE A 133 -17.03 -4.02 5.39
C ILE A 133 -16.43 -5.32 4.87
N THR A 134 -17.29 -6.23 4.42
CA THR A 134 -16.88 -7.60 4.02
C THR A 134 -16.35 -7.69 2.60
N SER A 135 -16.58 -6.66 1.78
CA SER A 135 -15.89 -6.47 0.50
C SER A 135 -15.70 -4.99 0.23
N PHE A 136 -14.58 -4.64 -0.40
CA PHE A 136 -14.23 -3.26 -0.69
C PHE A 136 -13.31 -3.21 -1.92
N THR A 137 -13.80 -2.64 -3.00
CA THR A 137 -13.08 -2.52 -4.27
C THR A 137 -13.07 -1.06 -4.70
N ILE A 138 -11.88 -0.54 -4.95
CA ILE A 138 -11.66 0.80 -5.49
C ILE A 138 -11.18 0.64 -6.93
N GLU A 139 -12.01 1.07 -7.88
CA GLU A 139 -11.68 1.18 -9.30
C GLU A 139 -11.27 2.63 -9.63
N GLU A 140 -11.03 2.94 -10.91
CA GLU A 140 -10.59 4.27 -11.34
C GLU A 140 -11.63 5.37 -11.08
N ASN A 141 -12.93 5.06 -11.18
CA ASN A 141 -14.02 6.03 -10.99
C ASN A 141 -15.19 5.50 -10.14
N LYS A 142 -15.07 4.29 -9.59
CA LYS A 142 -16.12 3.62 -8.85
C LYS A 142 -15.59 2.96 -7.58
N VAL A 143 -16.36 3.04 -6.50
CA VAL A 143 -16.17 2.21 -5.30
C VAL A 143 -17.33 1.24 -5.20
N LYS A 144 -17.05 -0.02 -4.91
CA LYS A 144 -18.05 -1.03 -4.57
C LYS A 144 -17.70 -1.61 -3.20
N ALA A 145 -18.70 -1.77 -2.35
CA ALA A 145 -18.51 -2.33 -1.03
C ALA A 145 -19.73 -3.12 -0.56
N MET A 146 -19.51 -4.04 0.38
CA MET A 146 -20.56 -4.69 1.15
C MET A 146 -20.39 -4.31 2.61
N ILE A 147 -21.39 -3.66 3.20
CA ILE A 147 -21.33 -3.16 4.59
C ILE A 147 -22.51 -3.72 5.35
N ARG A 148 -22.27 -4.54 6.38
CA ARG A 148 -23.33 -5.26 7.11
C ARG A 148 -24.27 -6.06 6.20
N GLY A 149 -23.72 -6.66 5.14
CA GLY A 149 -24.50 -7.39 4.14
C GLY A 149 -25.29 -6.52 3.16
N TYR A 150 -25.20 -5.19 3.25
CA TYR A 150 -25.86 -4.29 2.30
C TYR A 150 -24.86 -3.82 1.22
N PRO A 151 -25.18 -3.99 -0.08
CA PRO A 151 -24.35 -3.48 -1.16
C PRO A 151 -24.38 -1.95 -1.20
N ALA A 152 -23.20 -1.35 -1.36
CA ALA A 152 -23.02 0.08 -1.54
C ALA A 152 -22.13 0.35 -2.76
N SER A 153 -22.45 1.39 -3.53
CA SER A 153 -21.61 1.85 -4.63
C SER A 153 -21.51 3.37 -4.67
N LEU A 154 -20.33 3.86 -5.05
CA LEU A 154 -20.06 5.28 -5.29
C LEU A 154 -19.52 5.41 -6.71
N ASP A 155 -20.21 6.17 -7.55
CA ASP A 155 -19.81 6.44 -8.94
C ASP A 155 -19.52 7.92 -9.09
N LEU A 156 -18.24 8.27 -9.27
CA LEU A 156 -17.80 9.66 -9.38
C LEU A 156 -18.14 10.31 -10.73
N VAL A 157 -18.21 9.51 -11.79
CA VAL A 157 -18.49 10.02 -13.14
C VAL A 157 -19.95 10.39 -13.24
N ASN A 158 -20.81 9.48 -12.81
CA ASN A 158 -22.26 9.68 -12.83
C ASN A 158 -22.78 10.45 -11.60
N LYS A 159 -21.89 10.83 -10.67
CA LYS A 159 -22.22 11.50 -9.40
C LYS A 159 -23.39 10.78 -8.70
N ARG A 160 -23.24 9.47 -8.49
CA ARG A 160 -24.29 8.60 -7.96
C ARG A 160 -23.81 7.84 -6.74
N ILE A 161 -24.68 7.77 -5.73
CA ILE A 161 -24.52 6.92 -4.55
C ILE A 161 -25.66 5.92 -4.51
N GLU A 162 -25.34 4.63 -4.46
CA GLU A 162 -26.34 3.58 -4.33
C GLU A 162 -26.12 2.80 -3.05
N HIS A 163 -27.21 2.49 -2.33
CA HIS A 163 -27.12 1.59 -1.18
C HIS A 163 -28.41 0.76 -0.97
N LYS A 164 -28.44 -0.44 -1.55
CA LYS A 164 -29.68 -1.23 -1.62
C LYS A 164 -29.93 -2.00 -0.31
N GLY A 165 -31.20 -2.12 0.07
CA GLY A 165 -31.65 -2.89 1.25
C GLY A 165 -31.50 -2.18 2.61
N CYS A 166 -30.82 -1.04 2.69
CA CYS A 166 -30.65 -0.32 3.96
C CYS A 166 -31.86 0.58 4.28
N ILE A 167 -32.60 0.26 5.34
CA ILE A 167 -33.77 1.05 5.80
C ILE A 167 -33.38 2.48 6.17
N ASP A 168 -32.24 2.68 6.85
CA ASP A 168 -31.75 4.02 7.21
C ASP A 168 -31.49 4.85 5.95
N TRP A 169 -30.89 4.25 4.91
CA TRP A 169 -30.66 4.90 3.64
C TRP A 169 -31.95 5.31 2.92
N GLN A 170 -32.94 4.41 2.84
CA GLN A 170 -34.23 4.73 2.20
C GLN A 170 -34.92 5.93 2.84
N ARG A 171 -34.70 6.17 4.14
CA ARG A 171 -35.17 7.36 4.85
C ARG A 171 -34.29 8.58 4.58
N GLN A 172 -32.96 8.43 4.67
CA GLN A 172 -32.04 9.56 4.57
C GLN A 172 -31.90 10.14 3.17
N LYS A 173 -31.97 9.31 2.12
CA LYS A 173 -31.80 9.76 0.73
C LYS A 173 -32.79 10.84 0.30
N LYS A 174 -34.02 10.79 0.83
CA LYS A 174 -35.07 11.81 0.58
C LYS A 174 -34.69 13.21 1.05
N SER A 175 -33.73 13.30 1.96
CA SER A 175 -33.24 14.55 2.55
C SER A 175 -31.80 14.88 2.15
N GLY A 176 -31.23 14.16 1.16
CA GLY A 176 -29.84 14.34 0.73
C GLY A 176 -28.80 14.01 1.82
N LYS A 177 -29.17 13.23 2.84
CA LYS A 177 -28.29 12.85 3.95
C LYS A 177 -27.76 11.44 3.77
N LEU A 178 -26.55 11.19 4.26
CA LEU A 178 -25.97 9.85 4.31
C LEU A 178 -26.49 9.05 5.52
N CYS A 179 -26.71 7.76 5.31
CA CYS A 179 -26.89 6.81 6.42
C CYS A 179 -25.54 6.51 7.09
N LYS A 180 -25.59 5.90 8.29
CA LYS A 180 -24.38 5.54 9.04
C LYS A 180 -23.43 4.58 8.29
N HIS A 181 -23.95 3.72 7.41
CA HIS A 181 -23.11 2.79 6.64
C HIS A 181 -22.30 3.52 5.57
N LEU A 182 -22.91 4.49 4.87
CA LEU A 182 -22.22 5.30 3.88
C LEU A 182 -21.20 6.25 4.53
N VAL A 183 -21.48 6.75 5.74
CA VAL A 183 -20.45 7.45 6.56
C VAL A 183 -19.24 6.54 6.77
N LYS A 184 -19.46 5.30 7.25
CA LYS A 184 -18.38 4.33 7.46
C LYS A 184 -17.61 4.05 6.16
N LEU A 185 -18.31 3.92 5.03
CA LEU A 185 -17.70 3.73 3.72
C LEU A 185 -16.73 4.86 3.37
N LEU A 186 -17.16 6.12 3.54
CA LEU A 186 -16.33 7.28 3.22
C LEU A 186 -15.12 7.39 4.17
N ILE A 187 -15.29 7.06 5.45
CA ILE A 187 -14.18 7.01 6.41
C ILE A 187 -13.15 5.96 5.97
N GLU A 188 -13.61 4.77 5.57
CA GLU A 188 -12.70 3.71 5.14
C GLU A 188 -12.01 4.06 3.81
N LEU A 189 -12.73 4.66 2.88
CA LEU A 189 -12.18 5.19 1.63
C LEU A 189 -11.07 6.21 1.88
N ALA A 190 -11.25 7.12 2.84
CA ALA A 190 -10.21 8.08 3.23
C ALA A 190 -8.98 7.39 3.85
N LYS A 191 -9.17 6.38 4.71
CA LYS A 191 -8.07 5.59 5.28
C LYS A 191 -7.26 4.85 4.22
N HIS A 192 -7.90 4.41 3.14
CA HIS A 192 -7.24 3.85 1.96
C HIS A 192 -6.59 4.90 1.03
N GLY A 193 -6.46 6.14 1.49
CA GLY A 193 -5.76 7.21 0.78
C GLY A 193 -6.58 7.92 -0.29
N ARG A 194 -7.90 7.66 -0.37
CA ARG A 194 -8.83 8.31 -1.31
C ARG A 194 -9.62 9.43 -0.67
N GLY A 195 -8.97 10.25 0.15
CA GLY A 195 -9.61 11.43 0.77
C GLY A 195 -10.09 12.46 -0.26
N ASP A 196 -9.40 12.55 -1.41
CA ASP A 196 -9.80 13.34 -2.57
C ASP A 196 -11.18 12.93 -3.12
N TRP A 197 -11.52 11.64 -3.07
CA TRP A 197 -12.83 11.16 -3.51
C TRP A 197 -13.92 11.56 -2.54
N VAL A 198 -13.65 11.42 -1.25
CA VAL A 198 -14.61 11.78 -0.21
C VAL A 198 -15.00 13.25 -0.33
N LEU A 199 -14.02 14.13 -0.59
CA LEU A 199 -14.26 15.57 -0.76
C LEU A 199 -15.06 15.92 -2.02
N ARG A 200 -15.22 15.00 -2.99
CA ARG A 200 -16.04 15.21 -4.19
C ARG A 200 -17.50 14.79 -4.01
N VAL A 201 -17.78 13.96 -3.00
CA VAL A 201 -19.15 13.52 -2.69
C VAL A 201 -19.94 14.73 -2.23
N ASP A 202 -21.11 14.95 -2.80
CA ASP A 202 -21.92 16.13 -2.54
C ASP A 202 -23.41 15.77 -2.43
N LYS A 203 -24.18 16.60 -1.72
CA LYS A 203 -25.63 16.40 -1.51
C LYS A 203 -26.45 16.48 -2.80
N THR A 204 -25.89 17.06 -3.86
CA THR A 204 -26.50 17.18 -5.19
C THR A 204 -26.37 15.91 -6.04
N TRP A 205 -25.62 14.91 -5.59
CA TRP A 205 -25.50 13.64 -6.31
C TRP A 205 -26.83 12.88 -6.33
N ASP A 206 -26.98 11.96 -7.28
CA ASP A 206 -28.12 11.05 -7.34
C ASP A 206 -28.01 10.01 -6.22
N TYR A 207 -28.95 10.05 -5.27
CA TYR A 207 -29.01 9.14 -4.14
C TYR A 207 -30.06 8.06 -4.40
N THR A 208 -29.62 6.86 -4.79
CA THR A 208 -30.48 5.77 -5.27
C THR A 208 -30.64 4.61 -4.27
#